data_AF-A0A7C7RLC2-F1
#
_entry.id   AF-A0A7C7RLC2-F1
#
_cell.length_a   1.000
_cell.length_b   1.000
_cell.length_c   1.000
_cell.angle_alpha   90.00
_cell.angle_beta   90.00
_cell.angle_gamma   90.00
#
_symmetry.space_group_name_H-M   'P 1'
#
loop_
_entity.id
_entity.type
_entity.pdbx_description
1 polymer ?
#
loop_
_entity_poly.entity_id
_entity_poly.type
_entity_poly.pdbx_seq_one_letter_code
_entity_poly.pdbx_strand_id
1 'polypeptide(L)' 'DKLHSKEEERFILLGKTKKERVLFVVFTIRNDKIRIISVRDINKKERRLYEKTTLVRLLKI' A
#
# COMPACT_ATOMS: atom_id res chain seq x y z
N ASP A 1 13.92 -5.56 -23.14
CA ASP A 1 13.81 -7.00 -23.38
C ASP A 1 13.50 -7.72 -22.07
N LYS A 2 12.85 -8.88 -22.17
CA LYS A 2 11.88 -9.49 -21.24
C LYS A 2 12.45 -10.11 -19.95
N LEU A 3 12.87 -9.35 -18.92
CA LEU A 3 13.37 -10.04 -17.69
C LEU A 3 13.33 -9.31 -16.33
N HIS A 4 12.30 -8.51 -15.97
CA HIS A 4 12.31 -7.82 -14.65
C HIS A 4 11.03 -7.84 -13.80
N SER A 5 9.97 -8.59 -14.13
CA SER A 5 8.73 -8.49 -13.35
C SER A 5 7.95 -9.79 -13.19
N LYS A 6 8.63 -10.94 -13.17
CA LYS A 6 8.01 -12.19 -12.73
C LYS A 6 8.33 -12.36 -11.24
N GLU A 7 7.27 -12.33 -10.42
CA GLU A 7 7.21 -12.90 -9.05
C GLU A 7 7.56 -12.06 -7.81
N GLU A 8 7.74 -10.73 -7.88
CA GLU A 8 7.72 -9.95 -6.63
C GLU A 8 6.28 -9.70 -6.17
N GLU A 9 5.84 -10.42 -5.12
CA GLU A 9 4.54 -10.19 -4.48
C GLU A 9 4.45 -8.76 -3.97
N ARG A 10 3.48 -8.01 -4.51
CA ARG A 10 3.23 -6.63 -4.14
C ARG A 10 2.04 -6.56 -3.20
N PHE A 11 2.16 -5.65 -2.25
CA PHE A 11 1.16 -5.41 -1.24
C PHE A 11 0.79 -3.93 -1.24
N ILE A 12 -0.50 -3.67 -1.08
CA ILE A 12 -1.03 -2.35 -0.81
C ILE A 12 -1.42 -2.30 0.66
N LEU A 13 -0.94 -1.27 1.35
CA LEU A 13 -1.34 -0.90 2.69
C LEU A 13 -2.07 0.45 2.62
N LEU A 14 -3.28 0.48 3.17
CA LEU A 14 -3.99 1.71 3.50
C LEU A 14 -3.93 1.92 5.02
N GLY A 15 -3.35 3.03 5.45
CA GLY A 15 -3.15 3.29 6.87
C GLY A 15 -3.11 4.77 7.22
N LYS A 16 -3.57 5.10 8.42
CA LYS A 16 -3.55 6.45 8.98
C LYS A 16 -2.27 6.67 9.78
N THR A 17 -1.60 7.78 9.50
CA THR A 17 -0.44 8.24 10.26
C THR A 17 -0.85 8.90 11.56
N LYS A 18 0.09 9.09 12.49
CA LYS A 18 -0.14 9.85 13.74
C LYS A 18 -0.58 11.31 13.51
N LYS A 19 -0.33 11.85 12.32
CA LYS A 19 -0.74 13.20 11.89
C LYS A 19 -2.08 13.19 11.14
N GLU A 20 -2.87 12.14 11.31
CA GLU A 20 -4.21 11.97 10.73
C GLU A 20 -4.26 11.88 9.19
N ARG A 21 -3.10 11.85 8.51
CA ARG A 21 -3.02 11.61 7.06
C ARG A 21 -3.20 10.13 6.78
N VAL A 22 -4.05 9.79 5.82
CA VAL A 22 -4.18 8.41 5.34
C VAL A 22 -3.34 8.24 4.08
N LEU A 23 -2.50 7.22 4.07
CA LEU A 23 -1.55 6.93 3.01
C LEU A 23 -1.92 5.65 2.28
N PHE A 24 -1.72 5.67 0.97
CA PHE A 24 -1.65 4.50 0.12
C PHE A 24 -0.19 4.13 -0.07
N VAL A 25 0.19 2.96 0.41
CA VAL A 25 1.57 2.46 0.39
C VAL A 25 1.61 1.18 -0.44
N VAL A 26 2.46 1.16 -1.45
CA VAL A 26 2.78 -0.05 -2.22
C VAL A 26 4.16 -0.53 -1.79
N PHE A 27 4.27 -1.80 -1.42
CA PHE A 27 5.53 -2.38 -0.98
C PHE A 27 5.65 -3.84 -1.44
N THR A 28 6.88 -4.35 -1.41
CA THR A 28 7.17 -5.79 -1.56
C THR A 28 7.89 -6.30 -0.33
N ILE A 29 7.84 -7.61 -0.14
CA ILE A 29 8.64 -8.31 0.88
C ILE A 29 9.65 -9.16 0.13
N ARG A 30 10.93 -8.94 0.37
CA ARG A 30 12.03 -9.71 -0.23
C ARG A 30 13.11 -9.96 0.80
N ASN A 31 13.55 -11.22 0.94
CA ASN A 31 14.54 -11.63 1.95
C ASN A 31 14.18 -11.12 3.36
N ASP A 32 12.91 -11.28 3.75
CA ASP A 32 12.35 -10.81 5.02
C ASP A 32 12.45 -9.29 5.28
N LYS A 33 12.71 -8.51 4.23
CA LYS A 33 12.78 -7.04 4.30
C LYS A 33 11.62 -6.43 3.51
N ILE A 34 11.04 -5.38 4.09
CA ILE A 34 10.03 -4.56 3.43
C ILE A 34 10.72 -3.53 2.54
N ARG A 35 10.41 -3.55 1.26
CA ARG A 35 10.82 -2.50 0.31
C ARG A 35 9.60 -1.68 -0.08
N ILE A 36 9.64 -0.40 0.26
CA ILE A 36 8.62 0.55 -0.21
C ILE A 36 8.86 0.85 -1.69
N ILE A 37 7.82 0.68 -2.50
CA ILE A 37 7.81 1.01 -3.94
C ILE A 37 7.21 2.40 -4.14
N SER A 38 6.10 2.71 -3.48
CA SER A 38 5.40 3.97 -3.65
C SER A 38 4.63 4.34 -2.38
N VAL A 39 4.62 5.63 -2.05
CA VAL A 39 3.81 6.20 -0.97
C VAL A 39 3.16 7.46 -1.49
N ARG A 40 1.84 7.55 -1.33
CA ARG A 40 1.08 8.76 -1.67
C ARG A 40 -0.05 8.99 -0.69
N ASP A 41 -0.51 10.23 -0.60
CA ASP A 41 -1.79 10.51 0.05
C ASP A 41 -2.91 9.85 -0.74
N ILE A 42 -3.94 9.40 -0.01
CA ILE A 42 -5.13 8.85 -0.65
C ILE A 42 -5.99 9.97 -1.23
N ASN A 43 -6.69 9.67 -2.33
CA ASN A 43 -7.65 10.61 -2.89
C ASN A 43 -8.98 10.60 -2.11
N LYS A 44 -9.85 11.60 -2.36
CA LYS A 44 -11.14 11.75 -1.66
C LYS A 44 -12.06 10.52 -1.79
N LYS A 45 -12.01 9.79 -2.90
CA LYS A 45 -12.84 8.57 -3.11
C LYS A 45 -12.31 7.39 -2.29
N GLU A 46 -10.99 7.18 -2.32
CA GLU A 46 -10.27 6.17 -1.52
C GLU A 46 -10.45 6.44 -0.01
N ARG A 47 -10.48 7.72 0.39
CA ARG A 47 -10.70 8.12 1.78
C ARG A 47 -12.04 7.70 2.34
N ARG A 48 -13.12 7.90 1.58
CA ARG A 48 -14.46 7.45 1.98
C ARG A 48 -14.51 5.93 2.17
N LEU A 49 -13.81 5.18 1.32
CA LEU A 49 -13.74 3.72 1.43
C LEU A 49 -12.96 3.28 2.68
N TYR A 50 -11.84 3.95 2.99
CA TYR A 50 -11.07 3.70 4.21
C TYR A 50 -11.89 4.02 5.47
N GLU A 51 -12.51 5.21 5.54
CA GLU A 51 -13.28 5.67 6.70
C GLU A 51 -14.52 4.80 6.96
N LYS A 52 -15.16 4.28 5.90
CA LYS A 52 -16.31 3.37 6.06
C LYS A 52 -15.94 2.02 6.67
N THR A 53 -14.66 1.64 6.63
CA THR A 53 -14.23 0.28 6.98
C THR A 53 -13.36 0.23 8.25
N THR A 54 -12.81 1.36 8.72
CA THR A 54 -11.96 1.46 9.94
C THR A 54 -10.95 0.31 10.10
N LEU A 55 -10.38 -0.17 8.99
CA LEU A 55 -9.50 -1.33 8.97
C LEU A 55 -8.25 -1.02 8.16
N VAL A 56 -7.10 -1.38 8.72
CA VAL A 56 -5.86 -1.50 7.98
C VAL A 56 -6.08 -2.59 6.93
N ARG A 57 -6.10 -2.21 5.65
CA ARG A 57 -6.36 -3.15 4.57
C ARG A 57 -5.07 -3.49 3.87
N LEU A 58 -4.73 -4.77 3.86
CA LEU A 58 -3.66 -5.35 3.08
C LEU A 58 -4.27 -6.02 1.85
N LEU A 59 -3.88 -5.57 0.66
CA LEU A 59 -4.28 -6.19 -0.60
C LEU A 59 -3.04 -6.69 -1.32
N LYS A 60 -3.06 -7.94 -1.76
CA LYS A 60 -2.05 -8.50 -2.67
C LYS A 60 -2.43 -8.12 -4.10
N ILE A 61 -1.47 -7.61 -4.87
CA ILE A 61 -1.65 -7.21 -6.28
C ILE A 61 -0.66 -7.92 -7.20
#